data_AF-A0A2L0UHX1-F1
#
_entry.id   AF-A0A2L0UHX1-F1
#
_cell.length_a   1.000
_cell.length_b   1.000
_cell.length_c   1.000
_cell.angle_alpha   90.00
_cell.angle_beta   90.00
_cell.angle_gamma   90.00
#
_symmetry.space_group_name_H-M   'P 1'
#
loop_
_entity.id
_entity.type
_entity.pdbx_description
1 polymer ?
#
loop_
_entity_poly.entity_id
_entity_poly.type
_entity_poly.pdbx_seq_one_letter_code
_entity_poly.pdbx_strand_id
1 'polypeptide(L)'
;MEQPGPEEYVQAIERAFARCPSLSGLRLLSAEARLGFATVRFEGPVDDLRGPYGAMVRLPKEQHDDLWNRYVDNRNATVDDWAHVGIAMRAVRAHALSQDQDRGYTLDGVWWIINDCLDIH
;
A
#
# COMPACT_ATOMS: atom_id res chain seq x y z
N MET A 1 -20.40 14.81 1.37
CA MET A 1 -19.71 13.89 0.45
C MET A 1 -19.77 12.52 1.07
N GLU A 2 -20.16 11.52 0.29
CA GLU A 2 -20.18 10.12 0.73
C GLU A 2 -18.76 9.63 1.00
N GLN A 3 -18.58 8.77 2.01
CA GLN A 3 -17.29 8.15 2.29
C GLN A 3 -16.97 7.11 1.21
N PRO A 4 -15.70 7.02 0.76
CA PRO A 4 -15.32 6.04 -0.25
C PRO A 4 -15.61 4.61 0.20
N GLY A 5 -16.20 3.83 -0.70
CA GLY A 5 -16.49 2.42 -0.44
C GLY A 5 -15.22 1.55 -0.47
N PRO A 6 -15.23 0.35 0.12
CA PRO A 6 -14.11 -0.59 0.03
C PRO A 6 -13.67 -0.90 -1.41
N GLU A 7 -14.62 -1.04 -2.33
CA GLU A 7 -14.33 -1.30 -3.74
C GLU A 7 -13.60 -0.14 -4.42
N GLU A 8 -13.93 1.11 -4.06
CA GLU A 8 -13.27 2.29 -4.60
C GLU A 8 -11.79 2.35 -4.20
N TYR A 9 -11.47 1.97 -2.95
CA TYR A 9 -10.09 1.83 -2.50
C TYR A 9 -9.34 0.73 -3.25
N VAL A 10 -9.95 -0.44 -3.46
CA VAL A 10 -9.33 -1.55 -4.20
C VAL A 10 -9.00 -1.11 -5.63
N GLN A 11 -9.95 -0.51 -6.34
CA GLN A 11 -9.73 -0.05 -7.71
C GLN A 11 -8.67 1.06 -7.78
N ALA A 12 -8.62 1.97 -6.81
CA ALA A 12 -7.58 3.00 -6.74
C ALA A 12 -6.18 2.40 -6.49
N ILE A 13 -6.07 1.37 -5.65
CA ILE A 13 -4.82 0.63 -5.42
C ILE A 13 -4.36 -0.06 -6.71
N GLU A 14 -5.27 -0.74 -7.41
CA GLU A 14 -4.98 -1.37 -8.70
C GLU A 14 -4.47 -0.35 -9.72
N ARG A 15 -5.13 0.81 -9.84
CA ARG A 15 -4.68 1.90 -10.71
C ARG A 15 -3.33 2.46 -10.30
N ALA A 16 -3.07 2.61 -9.00
CA ALA A 16 -1.80 3.08 -8.48
C ALA A 16 -0.65 2.11 -8.81
N PHE A 17 -0.86 0.81 -8.59
CA PHE A 17 0.14 -0.21 -8.92
C PHE A 17 0.29 -0.44 -10.42
N ALA A 18 -0.75 -0.25 -11.24
CA ALA A 18 -0.59 -0.30 -12.69
C ALA A 18 0.39 0.77 -13.23
N ARG A 19 0.61 1.85 -12.47
CA ARG A 19 1.61 2.90 -12.76
C ARG A 19 2.99 2.62 -12.15
N CYS A 20 3.14 1.61 -11.30
CA CYS A 20 4.40 1.26 -10.61
C CYS A 20 5.44 0.50 -11.44
N PRO A 21 5.09 -0.39 -12.40
CA PRO A 21 6.07 -1.10 -13.21
C PRO A 21 7.06 -0.17 -13.93
N SER A 22 6.64 1.03 -14.30
CA SER A 22 7.52 2.05 -14.90
C SER A 22 8.46 2.76 -13.92
N LEU A 23 8.25 2.63 -12.60
CA LEU A 23 9.01 3.32 -11.56
C LEU A 23 9.95 2.41 -10.77
N SER A 24 9.56 1.15 -10.53
CA SER A 24 10.27 0.27 -9.59
C SER A 24 10.21 -1.23 -9.91
N GLY A 25 9.44 -1.63 -10.93
CA GLY A 25 9.23 -3.05 -11.25
C GLY A 25 8.32 -3.80 -10.28
N LEU A 26 7.72 -3.14 -9.29
CA LEU A 26 6.75 -3.77 -8.39
C LEU A 26 5.46 -4.16 -9.13
N ARG A 27 4.96 -5.37 -8.87
CA ARG A 27 3.75 -5.90 -9.50
C ARG A 27 2.71 -6.30 -8.46
N LEU A 28 1.51 -5.75 -8.57
CA LEU A 28 0.40 -6.10 -7.71
C LEU A 28 -0.04 -7.56 -7.95
N LEU A 29 -0.24 -8.30 -6.87
CA LEU A 29 -0.86 -9.65 -6.88
C LEU A 29 -2.32 -9.60 -6.45
N SER A 30 -2.61 -8.85 -5.38
CA SER A 30 -3.96 -8.72 -4.85
C SER A 30 -4.10 -7.47 -3.99
N ALA A 31 -5.28 -6.87 -3.98
CA ALA A 31 -5.68 -5.81 -3.06
C ALA A 31 -7.02 -6.16 -2.41
N GLU A 32 -7.15 -5.87 -1.12
CA GLU A 32 -8.40 -5.99 -0.36
C GLU A 32 -8.55 -4.74 0.51
N ALA A 33 -9.78 -4.24 0.65
CA ALA A 33 -10.13 -3.20 1.60
C ALA A 33 -11.19 -3.75 2.57
N ARG A 34 -10.84 -3.92 3.84
CA ARG A 34 -11.75 -4.48 4.85
C ARG A 34 -11.36 -4.06 6.25
N LEU A 35 -12.34 -3.96 7.15
CA LEU A 35 -12.15 -3.67 8.57
C LEU A 35 -11.34 -2.37 8.84
N GLY A 36 -11.39 -1.39 7.94
CA GLY A 36 -10.64 -0.14 8.06
C GLY A 36 -9.18 -0.22 7.58
N PHE A 37 -8.79 -1.28 6.88
CA PHE A 37 -7.46 -1.45 6.33
C PHE A 37 -7.50 -1.81 4.84
N ALA A 38 -6.53 -1.29 4.10
CA ALA A 38 -6.11 -1.79 2.81
C ALA A 38 -4.99 -2.81 3.01
N THR A 39 -5.17 -4.00 2.46
CA THR A 39 -4.19 -5.08 2.46
C THR A 39 -3.77 -5.34 1.02
N VAL A 40 -2.47 -5.25 0.76
CA VAL A 40 -1.91 -5.34 -0.59
C VAL A 40 -0.80 -6.38 -0.60
N ARG A 41 -0.84 -7.30 -1.55
CA ARG A 41 0.26 -8.25 -1.82
C ARG A 41 0.84 -7.94 -3.17
N PHE A 42 2.17 -7.94 -3.27
CA PHE A 42 2.87 -7.59 -4.49
C PHE A 42 4.21 -8.33 -4.59
N GLU A 43 4.73 -8.43 -5.81
CA GLU A 43 6.06 -8.95 -6.10
C GLU A 43 7.04 -7.81 -6.33
N GLY A 44 8.31 -8.12 -6.07
CA GLY A 44 9.43 -7.28 -6.49
C GLY A 44 9.65 -7.34 -8.01
N PRO A 45 10.70 -6.68 -8.51
CA PRO A 45 11.16 -6.83 -9.89
C PRO A 45 11.40 -8.28 -10.29
N VAL A 46 11.46 -8.53 -11.60
CA VAL A 46 11.93 -9.81 -12.14
C VAL A 46 13.27 -10.16 -11.48
N ASP A 47 13.39 -11.40 -11.02
CA ASP A 47 14.53 -11.97 -10.26
C ASP A 47 14.55 -11.69 -8.75
N ASP A 48 13.59 -10.94 -8.21
CA ASP A 48 13.43 -10.81 -6.75
C ASP A 48 12.66 -11.99 -6.14
N LEU A 49 13.40 -13.01 -5.72
CA LEU A 49 12.84 -14.23 -5.14
C LEU A 49 12.46 -14.12 -3.65
N ARG A 50 12.64 -12.95 -3.01
CA ARG A 50 12.30 -12.80 -1.59
C ARG A 50 10.82 -12.52 -1.36
N GLY A 51 10.07 -12.19 -2.40
CA GLY A 51 8.63 -12.01 -2.34
C GLY A 51 7.85 -13.31 -2.03
N PRO A 52 6.51 -13.24 -1.95
CA PRO A 52 5.69 -12.04 -2.09
C PRO A 52 5.81 -11.09 -0.88
N TYR A 53 5.68 -9.80 -1.15
CA TYR A 53 5.67 -8.73 -0.17
C TYR A 53 4.24 -8.33 0.16
N GLY A 54 4.07 -7.73 1.33
CA GLY A 54 2.79 -7.28 1.86
C GLY A 54 2.84 -5.85 2.39
N ALA A 55 1.75 -5.12 2.21
CA ALA A 55 1.51 -3.85 2.87
C ALA A 55 0.10 -3.85 3.49
N MET A 56 0.03 -3.51 4.78
CA MET A 56 -1.23 -3.27 5.49
C MET A 56 -1.27 -1.82 5.94
N VAL A 57 -2.22 -1.06 5.38
CA VAL A 57 -2.31 0.40 5.54
C VAL A 57 -3.70 0.76 6.05
N ARG A 58 -3.80 1.69 7.00
CA ARG A 58 -5.12 2.16 7.48
C ARG A 58 -5.85 2.91 6.38
N LEU A 59 -7.11 2.57 6.15
CA LEU A 59 -8.00 3.34 5.28
C LEU A 59 -8.37 4.64 5.98
N PRO A 60 -8.23 5.79 5.32
CA PRO A 60 -8.79 7.02 5.84
C PRO A 60 -10.31 6.92 5.86
N LYS A 61 -10.95 7.38 6.95
CA LYS A 61 -12.41 7.31 7.07
C LYS A 61 -13.10 8.49 6.38
N GLU A 62 -12.47 9.66 6.39
CA GLU A 62 -13.01 10.92 5.88
C GLU A 62 -11.92 11.73 5.20
N GLN A 63 -12.22 12.57 4.21
CA GLN A 63 -11.22 13.43 3.54
C GLN A 63 -10.48 14.40 4.49
N HIS A 64 -11.02 14.67 5.67
CA HIS A 64 -10.39 15.51 6.70
C HIS A 64 -9.57 14.71 7.72
N ASP A 65 -9.50 13.37 7.58
CA ASP A 65 -8.70 12.49 8.42
C ASP A 65 -7.22 12.89 8.32
N ASP A 66 -6.51 12.87 9.44
CA ASP A 66 -5.07 13.15 9.47
C ASP A 66 -4.29 12.22 8.54
N LEU A 67 -4.79 11.02 8.26
CA LEU A 67 -4.24 10.12 7.25
C LEU A 67 -4.32 10.70 5.83
N TRP A 68 -5.38 11.42 5.48
CA TRP A 68 -5.44 12.15 4.20
C TRP A 68 -4.40 13.25 4.15
N ASN A 69 -4.39 14.11 5.16
CA ASN A 69 -3.47 15.25 5.22
C ASN A 69 -2.00 14.80 5.25
N ARG A 70 -1.72 13.64 5.85
CA ARG A 70 -0.37 13.06 5.91
C ARG A 70 0.14 12.62 4.54
N TYR A 71 -0.74 12.13 3.68
CA TYR A 71 -0.35 11.56 2.39
C TYR A 71 -0.66 12.46 1.20
N VAL A 72 -1.56 13.44 1.36
CA VAL A 72 -1.95 14.35 0.28
C VAL A 72 -2.00 15.79 0.78
N ASP A 73 -1.24 16.66 0.13
CA ASP A 73 -1.06 18.07 0.50
C ASP A 73 -2.19 18.99 -0.03
N ASN A 74 -3.38 18.46 -0.33
CA ASN A 74 -4.42 19.19 -1.05
C ASN A 74 -5.83 18.88 -0.55
N ARG A 75 -6.67 19.92 -0.40
CA ARG A 75 -8.09 19.79 -0.02
C ARG A 75 -8.97 19.12 -1.08
N ASN A 76 -8.46 18.94 -2.30
CA ASN A 76 -9.13 18.23 -3.40
C ASN A 76 -8.55 16.83 -3.64
N ALA A 77 -7.88 16.26 -2.64
CA ALA A 77 -7.28 14.93 -2.72
C ALA A 77 -8.34 13.85 -3.04
N THR A 78 -8.01 12.99 -4.00
CA THR A 78 -8.86 11.86 -4.45
C THR A 78 -8.32 10.53 -3.96
N VAL A 79 -9.18 9.51 -3.83
CA VAL A 79 -8.80 8.14 -3.39
C VAL A 79 -7.60 7.60 -4.18
N ASP A 80 -7.50 7.93 -5.46
CA ASP A 80 -6.35 7.63 -6.31
C ASP A 80 -5.04 8.29 -5.84
N ASP A 81 -5.08 9.56 -5.42
CA ASP A 81 -3.91 10.27 -4.89
C ASP A 81 -3.42 9.62 -3.60
N TRP A 82 -4.33 9.26 -2.70
CA TRP A 82 -3.98 8.54 -1.49
C TRP A 82 -3.47 7.13 -1.78
N ALA A 83 -4.10 6.37 -2.67
CA ALA A 83 -3.61 5.04 -3.03
C ALA A 83 -2.22 5.10 -3.66
N HIS A 84 -1.94 6.14 -4.44
CA HIS A 84 -0.62 6.38 -5.01
C HIS A 84 0.43 6.70 -3.94
N VAL A 85 0.19 7.68 -3.06
CA VAL A 85 1.19 8.12 -2.08
C VAL A 85 1.21 7.21 -0.84
N GLY A 86 0.04 6.98 -0.25
CA GLY A 86 -0.16 6.24 0.99
C GLY A 86 0.00 4.72 0.88
N ILE A 87 0.05 4.16 -0.33
CA ILE A 87 0.31 2.73 -0.54
C ILE A 87 1.43 2.52 -1.55
N ALA A 88 1.24 2.88 -2.82
CA ALA A 88 2.16 2.47 -3.88
C ALA A 88 3.59 3.03 -3.68
N MET A 89 3.74 4.34 -3.44
CA MET A 89 5.05 4.95 -3.18
C MET A 89 5.69 4.45 -1.89
N ARG A 90 4.90 4.21 -0.84
CA ARG A 90 5.39 3.58 0.39
C ARG A 90 5.88 2.16 0.13
N ALA A 91 5.17 1.37 -0.67
CA ALA A 91 5.58 0.01 -1.04
C ALA A 91 6.91 0.02 -1.79
N VAL A 92 7.10 0.95 -2.73
CA VAL A 92 8.39 1.16 -3.41
C VAL A 92 9.51 1.46 -2.43
N ARG A 93 9.29 2.41 -1.51
CA ARG A 93 10.30 2.79 -0.51
C ARG A 93 10.61 1.66 0.46
N ALA A 94 9.58 0.98 0.96
CA ALA A 94 9.73 -0.13 1.90
C ALA A 94 10.47 -1.30 1.25
N HIS A 95 10.16 -1.60 -0.02
CA HIS A 95 10.86 -2.64 -0.78
C HIS A 95 12.33 -2.30 -1.02
N ALA A 96 12.65 -1.04 -1.32
CA ALA A 96 14.04 -0.59 -1.43
C ALA A 96 14.79 -0.70 -0.10
N LEU A 97 14.14 -0.39 1.03
CA LEU A 97 14.73 -0.51 2.36
C LEU A 97 14.83 -1.97 2.84
N SER A 98 13.96 -2.86 2.36
CA SER A 98 14.02 -4.28 2.70
C SER A 98 15.15 -5.01 1.98
N GLN A 99 15.85 -4.36 1.03
CA GLN A 99 16.96 -4.98 0.30
C GLN A 99 18.10 -5.39 1.23
N ASP A 100 18.33 -4.61 2.28
CA ASP A 100 19.40 -4.81 3.26
C ASP A 100 18.93 -5.58 4.50
N GLN A 101 17.72 -6.16 4.45
CA GLN A 101 17.11 -6.85 5.59
C GLN A 101 16.92 -8.33 5.31
N ASP A 102 17.02 -9.14 6.37
CA ASP A 102 16.61 -10.53 6.31
C ASP A 102 15.09 -10.64 6.49
N ARG A 103 14.43 -11.34 5.56
CA ARG A 103 12.99 -11.60 5.60
C ARG A 103 12.53 -12.27 6.89
N GLY A 104 13.36 -13.14 7.45
CA GLY A 104 12.97 -14.02 8.53
C GLY A 104 11.85 -14.99 8.13
N TYR A 105 11.21 -15.59 9.14
CA TYR A 105 10.10 -16.52 8.94
C TYR A 105 8.76 -15.78 8.89
N THR A 106 7.93 -16.09 7.90
CA THR A 106 6.58 -15.52 7.72
C THR A 106 5.54 -16.64 7.66
N LEU A 107 4.57 -16.66 8.57
CA LEU A 107 3.56 -17.72 8.71
C LEU A 107 2.69 -17.92 7.46
N ASP A 108 2.38 -16.84 6.76
CA ASP A 108 1.51 -16.80 5.58
C ASP A 108 2.30 -16.77 4.25
N GLY A 109 3.62 -16.90 4.34
CA GLY A 109 4.50 -16.76 3.19
C GLY A 109 4.56 -15.35 2.61
N VAL A 110 4.12 -14.31 3.32
CA VAL A 110 4.19 -12.90 2.89
C VAL A 110 5.14 -12.10 3.79
N TRP A 111 6.04 -11.35 3.18
CA TRP A 111 6.86 -10.39 3.93
C TRP A 111 6.14 -9.04 4.04
N TRP A 112 5.48 -8.82 5.18
CA TRP A 112 4.78 -7.56 5.47
C TRP A 112 5.76 -6.43 5.80
N ILE A 113 6.21 -5.71 4.77
CA ILE A 113 7.18 -4.63 4.87
C ILE A 113 6.55 -3.28 5.25
N ILE A 114 5.22 -3.20 5.25
CA ILE A 114 4.45 -2.09 5.82
C ILE A 114 3.32 -2.68 6.67
N ASN A 115 3.19 -2.22 7.91
CA ASN A 115 2.12 -2.66 8.81
C ASN A 115 1.67 -1.56 9.78
N ASP A 116 0.69 -0.78 9.36
CA ASP A 116 0.11 0.31 10.17
C ASP A 116 -0.72 -0.20 11.37
N CYS A 117 -0.97 -1.50 11.51
CA CYS A 117 -1.59 -2.06 12.72
C CYS A 117 -0.64 -2.10 13.91
N LEU A 118 0.67 -2.16 13.67
CA LEU A 118 1.68 -2.22 14.74
C LEU A 118 2.13 -0.82 15.17
N ASP A 119 1.94 0.19 14.32
CA ASP A 119 2.22 1.60 14.60
C ASP A 119 1.06 2.26 15.38
N ILE A 120 0.71 1.73 16.56
CA ILE A 120 -0.15 2.41 17.53
C ILE A 120 0.76 3.09 18.56
N HIS A 121 1.18 4.32 18.24
CA HIS A 121 1.74 5.27 19.19
C HIS A 121 0.81 6.48 19.32
#